data_AF-A0A1S3R4S3-F1
#
_entry.id   AF-A0A1S3R4S3-F1
#
_cell.length_a   1.000
_cell.length_b   1.000
_cell.length_c   1.000
_cell.angle_alpha   90.00
_cell.angle_beta   90.00
_cell.angle_gamma   90.00
#
_symmetry.space_group_name_H-M   'P 1'
#
loop_
_entity.id
_entity.type
_entity.pdbx_description
1 polymer ?
#
loop_
_entity_poly.entity_id
_entity_poly.type
_entity_poly.pdbx_seq_one_letter_code
_entity_poly.pdbx_strand_id
1 'polypeptide(L)'
;MSSLHMSGLTAVGGLVLMGGGLHPSSFPEGLALAAAFVSSINIAGGFMITQRMLDMFKRPTDPPEYNYLYGLPIGVFIGGYGASVAAGFHIEQVTLMCRCDC
;
A
#
# COMPACT_ATOMS: atom_id res chain seq x y z
N MET A 1 0.34 17.07 -9.52
CA MET A 1 -0.96 16.54 -9.01
C MET A 1 -1.02 15.03 -9.20
N SER A 2 0.07 14.31 -8.89
CA SER A 2 0.30 12.91 -9.28
C SER A 2 0.63 11.99 -8.10
N SER A 3 0.69 12.51 -6.86
CA SER A 3 1.27 11.77 -5.73
C SER A 3 0.27 11.41 -4.61
N LEU A 4 -1.05 11.62 -4.78
CA LEU A 4 -2.01 11.44 -3.69
C LEU A 4 -1.98 10.01 -3.08
N HIS A 5 -1.71 9.01 -3.91
CA HIS A 5 -1.57 7.61 -3.48
C HIS A 5 -0.25 7.34 -2.77
N MET A 6 0.85 7.92 -3.26
CA MET A 6 2.18 7.75 -2.69
C MET A 6 2.26 8.42 -1.31
N SER A 7 1.59 9.56 -1.14
CA SER A 7 1.43 10.21 0.18
C SER A 7 0.56 9.41 1.16
N GLY A 8 -0.19 8.41 0.69
CA GLY A 8 -0.97 7.49 1.53
C GLY A 8 -0.12 6.47 2.32
N LEU A 9 1.21 6.47 2.14
CA LEU A 9 2.12 5.71 3.00
C LEU A 9 2.23 6.28 4.42
N THR A 10 1.65 7.46 4.69
CA THR A 10 1.53 8.00 6.05
C THR A 10 0.78 7.05 7.01
N ALA A 11 -0.05 6.14 6.48
CA ALA A 11 -0.61 5.01 7.23
C ALA A 11 0.45 4.16 7.94
N VAL A 12 1.63 3.97 7.34
CA VAL A 12 2.73 3.19 7.93
C VAL A 12 3.27 3.90 9.17
N GLY A 13 3.38 5.24 9.13
CA GLY A 13 3.76 6.04 10.30
C GLY A 13 2.73 5.98 11.43
N GLY A 14 1.43 5.93 11.10
CA GLY A 14 0.36 5.70 12.07
C GLY A 14 0.38 4.27 12.64
N LEU A 15 0.67 3.27 11.82
CA LEU A 15 0.73 1.86 12.24
C LEU A 15 1.87 1.59 13.23
N VAL A 16 3.03 2.24 13.04
CA VAL A 16 4.18 2.16 13.98
C VAL A 16 3.84 2.76 15.34
N LEU A 17 2.88 3.69 15.40
CA LEU A 17 2.43 4.33 16.64
C LEU A 17 1.24 3.61 17.31
N MET A 18 0.55 2.70 16.61
CA MET A 18 -0.47 1.81 17.21
C MET A 18 0.20 0.59 17.84
N GLY A 19 0.60 0.74 19.12
CA GLY A 19 1.26 -0.30 19.90
C GLY A 19 0.40 -0.97 20.98
N GLY A 20 -0.84 -0.56 21.18
CA GLY A 20 -1.75 -1.12 22.18
C GLY A 20 -2.74 -2.14 21.63
N GLY A 21 -3.50 -2.76 22.54
CA GLY A 21 -4.45 -3.83 22.23
C GLY A 21 -5.64 -3.40 21.36
N LEU A 22 -6.68 -4.24 21.32
CA LEU A 22 -7.88 -4.02 20.47
C LEU A 22 -8.64 -2.71 20.73
N HIS A 23 -8.36 -2.01 21.85
CA HIS A 23 -8.99 -0.73 22.21
C HIS A 23 -7.92 0.33 22.46
N PRO A 24 -8.05 1.54 21.88
CA PRO A 24 -7.14 2.65 22.16
C PRO A 24 -7.31 3.07 23.62
N SER A 25 -6.26 2.94 24.41
CA SER A 25 -6.25 3.38 25.81
C SER A 25 -5.64 4.78 25.97
N SER A 26 -4.98 5.27 24.91
CA SER A 26 -4.23 6.53 24.92
C SER A 26 -4.63 7.46 23.76
N PHE A 27 -4.64 8.77 24.02
CA PHE A 27 -4.90 9.83 23.03
C PHE A 27 -4.11 9.66 21.70
N PRO A 28 -2.79 9.35 21.72
CA PRO A 28 -2.02 9.17 20.48
C PRO A 28 -2.47 7.98 19.61
N GLU A 29 -3.02 6.91 20.18
CA GLU A 29 -3.53 5.77 19.39
C GLU A 29 -4.81 6.10 18.62
N GLY A 30 -5.67 6.95 19.19
CA GLY A 30 -6.86 7.44 18.48
C GLY A 30 -6.50 8.32 17.27
N LEU A 31 -5.49 9.17 17.42
CA LEU A 31 -4.95 9.96 16.31
C LEU A 31 -4.25 9.10 15.26
N ALA A 32 -3.53 8.05 15.67
CA ALA A 32 -2.89 7.10 14.76
C ALA A 32 -3.91 6.31 13.92
N LEU A 33 -5.01 5.85 14.53
CA LEU A 33 -6.11 5.21 13.83
C LEU A 33 -6.76 6.17 12.83
N ALA A 34 -7.07 7.40 13.24
CA ALA A 34 -7.64 8.41 12.36
C ALA A 34 -6.72 8.75 11.19
N ALA A 35 -5.41 8.88 11.43
CA ALA A 35 -4.41 9.10 10.40
C ALA A 35 -4.35 7.93 9.40
N ALA A 36 -4.32 6.69 9.89
CA ALA A 36 -4.35 5.49 9.05
C ALA A 36 -5.64 5.38 8.23
N PHE A 37 -6.78 5.75 8.82
CA PHE A 37 -8.09 5.73 8.14
C PHE A 37 -8.19 6.77 7.02
N VAL A 38 -7.78 8.01 7.26
CA VAL A 38 -7.76 9.05 6.22
C VAL A 38 -6.77 8.68 5.11
N SER A 39 -5.66 8.07 5.47
CA SER A 39 -4.64 7.60 4.53
C SER A 39 -5.14 6.46 3.64
N SER A 40 -5.94 5.53 4.15
CA SER A 40 -6.52 4.43 3.36
C SER A 40 -7.50 4.95 2.29
N ILE A 41 -8.27 5.99 2.62
CA ILE A 41 -9.16 6.68 1.65
C ILE A 41 -8.35 7.31 0.52
N ASN A 42 -7.21 7.94 0.83
CA ASN A 42 -6.35 8.55 -0.19
C ASN A 42 -5.72 7.50 -1.13
N ILE A 43 -5.36 6.33 -0.62
CA ILE A 43 -4.88 5.21 -1.46
C ILE A 43 -6.02 4.69 -2.35
N ALA A 44 -7.18 4.38 -1.76
CA ALA A 44 -8.31 3.79 -2.49
C ALA A 44 -8.90 4.76 -3.53
N GLY A 45 -9.10 6.01 -3.14
CA GLY A 45 -9.66 7.06 -4.00
C GLY A 45 -8.73 7.42 -5.15
N GLY A 46 -7.42 7.46 -4.90
CA GLY A 46 -6.46 7.58 -5.97
C GLY A 46 -6.59 6.41 -6.96
N PHE A 47 -6.55 5.15 -6.47
CA PHE A 47 -6.41 3.99 -7.36
C PHE A 47 -7.63 3.88 -8.26
N MET A 48 -8.81 4.24 -7.74
CA MET A 48 -10.06 4.28 -8.49
C MET A 48 -10.05 5.32 -9.62
N ILE A 49 -9.51 6.51 -9.38
CA ILE A 49 -9.42 7.56 -10.41
C ILE A 49 -8.42 7.18 -11.50
N THR A 50 -7.29 6.57 -11.11
CA THR A 50 -6.26 6.11 -12.06
C THR A 50 -6.79 5.03 -13.01
N GLN A 51 -7.59 4.09 -12.50
CA GLN A 51 -8.24 3.08 -13.33
C GLN A 51 -9.22 3.71 -14.34
N ARG A 52 -9.98 4.74 -13.94
CA ARG A 52 -10.90 5.46 -14.86
C ARG A 52 -10.15 6.27 -15.92
N MET A 53 -8.96 6.77 -15.60
CA MET A 53 -8.09 7.47 -16.55
C MET A 53 -7.49 6.50 -17.58
N LEU A 54 -7.07 5.31 -17.15
CA LEU A 54 -6.53 4.27 -18.03
C LEU A 54 -7.60 3.66 -18.93
N ASP A 55 -8.85 3.56 -18.45
CA ASP A 55 -9.97 3.00 -19.21
C ASP A 55 -10.40 3.91 -20.39
N MET A 56 -10.05 5.20 -20.38
CA MET A 56 -10.29 6.11 -21.50
C MET A 56 -9.34 5.90 -22.69
N PHE A 57 -8.22 5.20 -22.49
CA PHE A 57 -7.26 4.88 -23.56
C PHE A 57 -7.48 3.49 -24.16
N LYS A 58 -8.41 2.72 -23.61
CA LYS A 58 -8.74 1.38 -24.09
C LYS A 58 -9.57 1.46 -25.36
N ARG A 59 -9.07 0.88 -26.45
CA ARG A 59 -9.78 0.84 -27.72
C ARG A 59 -10.60 -0.45 -27.81
N PRO A 60 -11.81 -0.44 -28.42
CA PRO A 60 -12.68 -1.64 -28.51
C PRO A 60 -12.09 -2.83 -29.29
N THR A 61 -10.93 -2.68 -29.91
CA THR A 61 -10.27 -3.69 -30.75
C THR A 61 -9.02 -4.31 -30.10
N ASP A 62 -8.72 -3.96 -28.84
CA ASP A 62 -7.50 -4.40 -28.18
C ASP A 62 -7.60 -5.87 -27.70
N PRO A 63 -6.51 -6.64 -27.78
CA PRO A 63 -6.46 -8.03 -27.31
C PRO A 63 -6.75 -8.12 -25.80
N PRO A 64 -7.23 -9.28 -25.29
CA PRO A 64 -7.64 -9.44 -23.91
C PRO A 64 -6.48 -9.12 -22.95
N GLU A 65 -6.73 -8.19 -22.03
CA GLU A 65 -5.75 -7.74 -21.04
C GLU A 65 -5.67 -8.73 -19.87
N TYR A 66 -4.49 -9.32 -19.65
CA TYR A 66 -4.26 -10.29 -18.59
C TYR A 66 -3.82 -9.63 -17.28
N ASN A 67 -4.68 -8.78 -16.70
CA ASN A 67 -4.33 -8.01 -15.50
C ASN A 67 -4.05 -8.86 -14.25
N TYR A 68 -4.58 -10.07 -14.22
CA TYR A 68 -4.26 -11.08 -13.19
C TYR A 68 -2.76 -11.43 -13.16
N LEU A 69 -2.06 -11.31 -14.29
CA LEU A 69 -0.64 -11.63 -14.37
C LEU A 69 0.22 -10.61 -13.62
N TYR A 70 -0.24 -9.36 -13.47
CA TYR A 70 0.41 -8.38 -12.60
C TYR A 70 0.25 -8.71 -11.10
N GLY A 71 -0.68 -9.60 -10.75
CA GLY A 71 -0.77 -10.16 -9.40
C GLY A 71 0.38 -11.10 -9.06
N LEU A 72 1.02 -11.72 -10.07
CA LEU A 72 2.12 -12.66 -9.88
C LEU A 72 3.38 -12.01 -9.27
N PRO A 73 3.94 -10.91 -9.81
CA PRO A 73 5.08 -10.24 -9.17
C PRO A 73 4.74 -9.68 -7.78
N ILE A 74 3.50 -9.22 -7.56
CA ILE A 74 3.04 -8.77 -6.24
C ILE A 74 3.04 -9.94 -5.25
N GLY A 75 2.47 -11.08 -5.63
CA GLY A 75 2.40 -12.28 -4.81
C GLY A 75 3.78 -12.85 -4.49
N VAL A 76 4.69 -12.85 -5.47
CA VAL A 76 6.09 -13.27 -5.27
C VAL A 76 6.80 -12.35 -4.28
N PHE A 77 6.62 -11.04 -4.40
CA PHE A 77 7.27 -10.07 -3.51
C PHE A 77 6.75 -10.16 -2.06
N ILE A 78 5.43 -10.23 -1.87
CA ILE A 78 4.80 -10.37 -0.55
C ILE A 78 5.11 -11.74 0.07
N GLY A 79 5.02 -12.81 -0.73
CA GLY A 79 5.34 -14.17 -0.29
C GLY A 79 6.81 -14.34 0.07
N GLY A 80 7.71 -13.76 -0.72
CA GLY A 80 9.15 -13.72 -0.45
C GLY A 80 9.47 -12.96 0.84
N TYR A 81 8.82 -11.81 1.06
CA TYR A 81 8.95 -11.06 2.31
C TYR A 81 8.46 -11.89 3.52
N GLY A 82 7.26 -12.49 3.43
CA GLY A 82 6.70 -13.31 4.50
C GLY A 82 7.54 -14.56 4.83
N ALA A 83 8.09 -15.23 3.82
CA ALA A 83 9.01 -16.35 4.02
C ALA A 83 10.33 -15.91 4.67
N SER A 84 10.82 -14.73 4.32
CA SER A 84 12.05 -14.15 4.90
C SER A 84 11.85 -13.74 6.36
N VAL A 85 10.69 -13.16 6.70
CA VAL A 85 10.30 -12.84 8.09
C VAL A 85 10.15 -14.12 8.92
N ALA A 86 9.54 -15.17 8.37
CA ALA A 86 9.44 -16.47 9.04
C ALA A 86 10.80 -17.15 9.24
N ALA A 87 11.76 -16.90 8.34
CA ALA A 87 13.14 -17.37 8.46
C ALA A 87 14.01 -16.48 9.37
N GLY A 88 13.46 -15.42 9.97
CA GLY A 88 14.17 -14.56 10.93
C GLY A 88 15.11 -13.53 10.30
N PHE A 89 15.02 -13.28 8.99
CA PHE A 89 15.82 -12.24 8.33
C PHE A 89 15.15 -10.86 8.53
N HIS A 90 15.89 -9.90 9.10
CA HIS A 90 15.45 -8.52 9.27
C HIS A 90 15.58 -7.72 7.96
N ILE A 91 14.68 -7.97 7.00
CA ILE A 91 14.66 -7.32 5.67
C ILE A 91 13.88 -6.00 5.62
N GLU A 92 13.29 -5.57 6.75
CA GLU A 92 12.45 -4.37 6.88
C GLU A 92 13.07 -3.13 6.22
N GLN A 93 14.37 -2.90 6.45
CA GLN A 93 15.09 -1.73 5.95
C GLN A 93 15.31 -1.80 4.43
N VAL A 94 15.52 -3.01 3.88
CA VAL A 94 15.76 -3.22 2.44
C VAL A 94 14.47 -3.06 1.64
N THR A 95 13.35 -3.54 2.20
CA THR A 95 12.01 -3.38 1.60
C THR A 95 11.55 -1.92 1.60
N LEU A 96 11.81 -1.17 2.67
CA LEU A 96 11.54 0.27 2.75
C LEU A 96 12.47 1.10 1.86
N MET A 97 13.75 0.74 1.75
CA MET A 97 14.73 1.45 0.92
C MET A 97 14.39 1.38 -0.58
N CYS A 98 13.90 0.23 -1.08
CA CYS A 98 13.45 0.07 -2.47
C CYS A 98 12.23 0.98 -2.82
N ARG A 99 11.59 1.59 -1.81
CA ARG A 99 10.41 2.47 -1.98
C ARG A 99 10.74 3.97 -2.02
N CYS A 100 11.92 4.40 -1.55
CA CYS A 100 12.30 5.82 -1.43
C CYS A 100 13.10 6.39 -2.63
N ASP A 101 13.49 5.57 -3.60
CA ASP A 101 14.38 5.98 -4.71
C ASP A 101 13.62 6.42 -5.98
N CYS A 102 12.35 6.82 -5.88
CA CYS A 102 11.50 7.20 -7.02
C CYS A 102 10.70 8.48 -6.77
#